data_AF-A0A7Z9GB08-F1
#
_entry.id   AF-A0A7Z9GB08-F1
#
_cell.length_a   1.000
_cell.length_b   1.000
_cell.length_c   1.000
_cell.angle_alpha   90.00
_cell.angle_beta   90.00
_cell.angle_gamma   90.00
#
_symmetry.space_group_name_H-M   'P 1'
#
loop_
_entity.id
_entity.type
_entity.pdbx_description
1 polymer ?
#
loop_
_entity_poly.entity_id
_entity_poly.type
_entity_poly.pdbx_seq_one_letter_code
_entity_poly.pdbx_strand_id
1 'polypeptide(L)'
;MPNYLASVAAATAVVGADLFDGQVWARSPMNRALDGVACKGSAAAGDTQIEVYIDEVRVGDFYNNNTGFPNVDDLLPLERLGIPAGAQIRAIVRDAAATNPINVMVALEDV
;
A
#
# COMPACT_ATOMS: atom_id res chain seq x y z
N MET A 1 -15.79 -6.58 -0.04
CA MET A 1 -14.51 -6.33 0.66
C MET A 1 -14.28 -4.83 0.65
N PRO A 2 -14.03 -4.19 1.80
CA PRO A 2 -13.66 -2.78 1.84
C PRO A 2 -12.27 -2.56 1.26
N ASN A 3 -12.16 -1.58 0.35
CA ASN A 3 -10.89 -1.13 -0.20
C ASN A 3 -10.50 0.18 0.48
N TYR A 4 -9.26 0.24 0.96
CA TYR A 4 -8.71 1.42 1.63
C TYR A 4 -7.66 2.06 0.74
N LEU A 5 -7.65 3.40 0.70
CA LEU A 5 -6.75 4.17 -0.13
C LEU A 5 -5.92 5.12 0.73
N ALA A 6 -4.60 5.05 0.59
CA ALA A 6 -3.65 6.06 1.08
C ALA A 6 -3.17 6.89 -0.12
N SER A 7 -3.23 8.22 0.02
CA SER A 7 -2.65 9.16 -0.95
C SER A 7 -1.61 10.00 -0.23
N VAL A 8 -0.37 9.97 -0.71
CA VAL A 8 0.76 10.67 -0.11
C VAL A 8 1.43 11.53 -1.17
N ALA A 9 1.68 12.79 -0.83
CA ALA A 9 2.33 13.72 -1.75
C ALA A 9 3.75 13.25 -2.09
N ALA A 10 4.22 13.53 -3.31
CA ALA A 10 5.57 13.15 -3.75
C ALA A 10 6.67 13.64 -2.79
N ALA A 11 6.53 14.88 -2.30
CA ALA A 11 7.49 15.51 -1.39
C ALA A 11 7.62 14.77 -0.03
N THR A 12 6.60 14.00 0.35
CA THR A 12 6.58 13.21 1.59
C THR A 12 6.84 11.73 1.35
N ALA A 13 6.64 11.24 0.13
CA ALA A 13 6.93 9.87 -0.29
C ALA A 13 8.44 9.69 -0.58
N VAL A 14 9.27 10.09 0.39
CA VAL A 14 10.73 9.91 0.34
C VAL A 14 11.11 8.48 0.68
N VAL A 15 12.29 8.03 0.25
CA VAL A 15 12.80 6.70 0.59
C VAL A 15 12.79 6.47 2.10
N GLY A 16 12.21 5.35 2.54
CA GLY A 16 12.04 4.98 3.94
C GLY A 16 10.78 5.52 4.62
N ALA A 17 10.01 6.40 3.96
CA ALA A 17 8.73 6.87 4.48
C ALA A 17 7.69 5.73 4.48
N ASP A 18 6.84 5.71 5.51
CA ASP A 18 5.69 4.81 5.58
C ASP A 18 4.45 5.52 5.05
N LEU A 19 3.91 5.04 3.93
CA LEU A 19 2.75 5.63 3.27
C LEU A 19 1.44 5.38 4.04
N PHE A 20 1.45 4.41 4.96
CA PHE A 20 0.28 4.07 5.78
C PHE A 20 0.32 4.71 7.16
N ASP A 21 1.33 5.55 7.44
CA ASP A 21 1.39 6.26 8.71
C ASP A 21 0.18 7.19 8.90
N GLY A 22 -0.37 7.19 10.10
CA GLY A 22 -1.60 7.92 10.45
C GLY A 22 -2.91 7.33 9.89
N GLN A 23 -2.88 6.25 9.10
CA GLN A 23 -4.09 5.62 8.58
C GLN A 23 -4.76 4.74 9.65
N VAL A 24 -6.01 5.04 10.01
CA VAL A 24 -6.76 4.29 11.03
C VAL A 24 -6.95 2.82 10.63
N TRP A 25 -7.08 2.55 9.34
CA TRP A 25 -7.22 1.20 8.80
C TRP A 25 -5.89 0.43 8.73
N ALA A 26 -4.73 1.06 8.92
CA ALA A 26 -3.45 0.34 8.93
C ALA A 26 -3.35 -0.62 10.12
N ARG A 27 -4.04 -0.33 11.23
CA ARG A 27 -4.07 -1.15 12.43
C ARG A 27 -5.51 -1.33 12.93
N SER A 28 -5.95 -2.57 13.07
CA SER A 28 -7.30 -2.91 13.56
C SER A 28 -7.24 -3.87 14.74
N PRO A 29 -8.18 -3.81 15.70
CA PRO A 29 -8.31 -4.81 16.76
C PRO A 29 -8.91 -6.14 16.28
N MET A 30 -9.35 -6.24 15.02
CA MET A 30 -9.92 -7.47 14.45
C MET A 30 -8.89 -8.20 13.58
N ASN A 31 -9.03 -9.53 13.47
CA ASN A 31 -8.29 -10.32 12.49
C ASN A 31 -8.75 -9.94 11.08
N ARG A 32 -7.81 -9.86 10.16
CA ARG A 32 -8.07 -9.47 8.77
C ARG A 32 -7.26 -10.35 7.82
N ALA A 33 -7.56 -10.24 6.54
CA ALA A 33 -6.70 -10.74 5.47
C ALA A 33 -6.41 -9.66 4.44
N LEU A 34 -5.18 -9.66 3.91
CA LEU A 34 -4.78 -8.83 2.78
C LEU A 34 -5.00 -9.61 1.48
N ASP A 35 -5.99 -9.18 0.71
CA ASP A 35 -6.39 -9.84 -0.54
C ASP A 35 -5.75 -9.21 -1.78
N GLY A 36 -5.29 -7.97 -1.68
CA GLY A 36 -4.63 -7.33 -2.80
C GLY A 36 -4.07 -5.95 -2.50
N VAL A 37 -3.12 -5.54 -3.33
CA VAL A 37 -2.46 -4.24 -3.27
C VAL A 37 -2.37 -3.64 -4.67
N ALA A 38 -2.67 -2.35 -4.80
CA ALA A 38 -2.46 -1.59 -6.02
C ALA A 38 -1.62 -0.35 -5.70
N CYS A 39 -0.68 -0.02 -6.57
CA CYS A 39 0.14 1.19 -6.49
C CYS A 39 0.05 1.95 -7.81
N LYS A 40 -0.34 3.24 -7.76
CA LYS A 40 -0.38 4.15 -8.91
C LYS A 40 0.01 5.55 -8.49
N GLY A 41 0.43 6.36 -9.45
CA GLY A 41 0.85 7.73 -9.23
C GLY A 41 2.23 7.99 -9.80
N SER A 42 2.93 8.97 -9.22
CA SER A 42 4.22 9.46 -9.71
C SER A 42 4.21 9.89 -11.19
N ALA A 43 5.38 10.05 -11.80
CA ALA A 43 5.57 10.64 -13.12
C ALA A 43 5.43 9.63 -14.25
N ALA A 44 5.92 8.41 -14.03
CA ALA A 44 5.98 7.34 -15.01
C ALA A 44 5.75 5.99 -14.35
N ALA A 45 5.16 5.04 -15.09
CA ALA A 45 5.04 3.67 -14.58
C ALA A 45 6.43 3.05 -14.33
N GLY A 46 6.59 2.41 -13.17
CA GLY A 46 7.81 1.72 -12.74
C GLY A 46 8.85 2.63 -12.11
N ASP A 47 8.55 3.91 -11.90
CA ASP A 47 9.49 4.88 -11.30
C ASP A 47 9.46 4.88 -9.76
N THR A 48 8.45 4.30 -9.15
CA THR A 48 8.25 4.29 -7.70
C THR A 48 8.05 2.86 -7.23
N GLN A 49 8.79 2.48 -6.20
CA GLN A 49 8.71 1.16 -5.59
C GLN A 49 8.34 1.29 -4.12
N ILE A 50 7.36 0.51 -3.68
CA ILE A 50 6.98 0.36 -2.28
C ILE A 50 7.13 -1.10 -1.86
N GLU A 51 7.50 -1.30 -0.61
CA GLU A 51 7.56 -2.59 0.04
C GLU A 51 6.45 -2.65 1.09
N VAL A 52 5.56 -3.64 0.97
CA VAL A 52 4.47 -3.83 1.94
C VAL A 52 4.92 -4.81 3.02
N TYR A 53 4.67 -4.44 4.26
CA TYR A 53 4.97 -5.24 5.44
C TYR A 53 3.71 -5.46 6.28
N ILE A 54 3.65 -6.64 6.91
CA ILE A 54 2.76 -6.91 8.05
C ILE A 54 3.69 -7.04 9.26
N ASP A 55 3.61 -6.06 10.16
CA ASP A 55 4.59 -5.82 11.23
C ASP A 55 6.03 -5.73 10.68
N GLU A 56 6.84 -6.78 10.87
CA GLU A 56 8.22 -6.88 10.40
C GLU A 56 8.37 -7.85 9.20
N VAL A 57 7.30 -8.55 8.82
CA VAL A 57 7.33 -9.53 7.72
C VAL A 57 7.05 -8.82 6.41
N ARG A 58 8.01 -8.86 5.50
CA ARG A 58 7.84 -8.34 4.14
C ARG A 58 6.88 -9.24 3.37
N VAL A 59 5.79 -8.64 2.90
CA VAL A 59 4.80 -9.29 2.03
C VAL A 59 5.30 -9.33 0.59
N GLY A 60 5.83 -8.22 0.10
CA GLY A 60 6.29 -8.11 -1.28
C GLY A 60 6.54 -6.68 -1.73
N ASP A 61 6.94 -6.57 -2.99
CA ASP A 61 7.30 -5.33 -3.63
C ASP A 61 6.26 -4.95 -4.68
N PHE A 62 5.85 -3.70 -4.67
CA PHE A 62 4.88 -3.17 -5.59
C PHE A 62 5.44 -1.94 -6.29
N TYR A 63 5.32 -1.93 -7.60
CA TYR A 63 5.69 -0.80 -8.44
C TYR A 63 4.44 -0.03 -8.84
N ASN A 64 4.57 1.28 -9.03
CA ASN A 64 3.49 2.04 -9.65
C ASN A 64 3.33 1.60 -11.11
N ASN A 65 2.19 1.00 -11.46
CA ASN A 65 2.00 0.48 -12.81
C ASN A 65 1.45 1.53 -13.80
N ASN A 66 0.96 2.66 -13.29
CA ASN A 66 0.45 3.78 -14.06
C ASN A 66 0.39 5.05 -13.20
N THR A 67 0.11 6.18 -13.83
CA THR A 67 -0.20 7.44 -13.14
C THR A 67 -1.66 7.49 -12.68
N GLY A 68 -2.00 8.46 -11.84
CA GLY A 68 -3.36 8.65 -11.32
C GLY A 68 -3.68 7.84 -10.07
N PHE A 69 -4.94 7.46 -9.91
CA PHE A 69 -5.45 6.74 -8.74
C PHE A 69 -5.76 5.28 -9.07
N PRO A 70 -5.44 4.33 -8.18
CA PRO A 70 -5.82 2.94 -8.34
C PRO A 70 -7.32 2.75 -8.14
N ASN A 71 -7.88 1.79 -8.89
CA ASN A 71 -9.24 1.30 -8.71
C ASN A 71 -9.23 -0.21 -8.36
N VAL A 72 -10.41 -0.82 -8.28
CA VAL A 72 -10.56 -2.24 -7.92
C VAL A 72 -9.91 -3.17 -8.96
N ASP A 73 -9.93 -2.79 -10.23
CA ASP A 73 -9.38 -3.59 -11.33
C ASP A 73 -7.83 -3.57 -11.35
N ASP A 74 -7.22 -2.63 -10.63
CA ASP A 74 -5.76 -2.48 -10.52
C ASP A 74 -5.13 -3.28 -9.38
N LEU A 75 -5.96 -3.90 -8.52
CA LEU A 75 -5.50 -4.70 -7.39
C LEU A 75 -4.76 -5.93 -7.89
N LEU A 76 -3.48 -6.04 -7.51
CA LEU A 76 -2.73 -7.28 -7.67
C LEU A 76 -3.24 -8.26 -6.61
N PRO A 77 -3.81 -9.40 -7.01
CA PRO A 77 -4.36 -10.37 -6.07
C PRO A 77 -3.23 -11.03 -5.26
N LEU A 78 -3.48 -11.21 -3.97
CA LEU A 78 -2.62 -11.93 -3.05
C LEU A 78 -3.34 -13.20 -2.56
N GLU A 79 -2.58 -14.14 -1.99
CA GLU A 79 -3.11 -15.40 -1.46
C GLU A 79 -3.84 -15.22 -0.11
N ARG A 80 -4.55 -14.10 0.08
CA ARG A 80 -5.32 -13.80 1.29
C ARG A 80 -4.47 -13.89 2.56
N LEU A 81 -3.43 -13.06 2.62
CA LEU A 81 -2.42 -13.13 3.68
C LEU A 81 -3.04 -12.74 5.03
N GLY A 82 -2.94 -13.64 6.00
CA GLY A 82 -3.52 -13.44 7.33
C GLY A 82 -2.83 -12.30 8.09
N ILE A 83 -3.64 -11.37 8.59
CA ILE A 83 -3.23 -10.24 9.43
C ILE A 83 -3.84 -10.47 10.83
N PRO A 84 -3.04 -10.80 11.84
CA PRO A 84 -3.51 -10.92 13.21
C PRO A 84 -4.10 -9.60 13.74
N ALA A 85 -5.05 -9.71 14.66
CA ALA A 85 -5.56 -8.57 15.42
C ALA A 85 -4.42 -7.77 16.05
N GLY A 86 -4.43 -6.45 15.84
CA GLY A 86 -3.43 -5.52 16.35
C GLY A 86 -2.15 -5.40 15.53
N ALA A 87 -1.94 -6.24 14.51
CA ALA A 87 -0.82 -6.12 13.59
C ALA A 87 -0.93 -4.86 12.72
N GLN A 88 0.21 -4.23 12.46
CA GLN A 88 0.31 -3.01 11.68
C GLN A 88 0.72 -3.33 10.24
N ILE A 89 -0.06 -2.83 9.29
CA ILE A 89 0.31 -2.85 7.87
C ILE A 89 1.13 -1.61 7.58
N ARG A 90 2.25 -1.77 6.88
CA ARG A 90 3.16 -0.67 6.52
C ARG A 90 3.46 -0.73 5.03
N ALA A 91 3.60 0.43 4.39
CA ALA A 91 4.05 0.52 3.01
C ALA A 91 5.26 1.45 2.96
N ILE A 92 6.44 0.85 2.94
CA ILE A 92 7.70 1.57 2.99
C ILE A 92 8.16 1.91 1.58
N VAL A 93 8.43 3.17 1.33
CA VAL A 93 8.97 3.63 0.03
C VAL A 93 10.41 3.15 -0.11
N ARG A 94 10.70 2.41 -1.18
CA ARG A 94 12.06 1.99 -1.55
C ARG A 94 12.66 2.87 -2.64
N ASP A 95 11.83 3.26 -3.61
CA ASP A 95 12.18 4.24 -4.64
C ASP A 95 11.12 5.33 -4.65
N ALA A 96 11.56 6.59 -4.62
CA ALA A 96 10.71 7.73 -4.30
C ALA A 96 9.97 8.27 -5.53
N ALA A 97 8.75 8.76 -5.31
CA ALA A 97 7.96 9.37 -6.37
C ALA A 97 8.59 10.68 -6.86
N ALA A 98 8.66 10.86 -8.18
CA ALA A 98 9.41 11.97 -8.77
C ALA A 98 8.62 13.30 -8.74
N THR A 99 7.40 13.31 -9.29
CA THR A 99 6.66 14.58 -9.51
C THR A 99 5.21 14.57 -9.03
N ASN A 100 4.56 13.41 -8.93
CA ASN A 100 3.14 13.32 -8.57
C ASN A 100 2.96 12.48 -7.30
N PRO A 101 1.86 12.70 -6.55
CA PRO A 101 1.53 11.88 -5.39
C PRO A 101 1.55 10.38 -5.72
N ILE A 102 1.93 9.58 -4.74
CA ILE A 102 1.80 8.13 -4.79
C ILE A 102 0.51 7.72 -4.09
N ASN A 103 -0.25 6.84 -4.74
CA ASN A 103 -1.55 6.37 -4.30
C ASN A 103 -1.50 4.85 -4.18
N VAL A 104 -1.79 4.36 -2.98
CA VAL A 104 -1.76 2.93 -2.69
C VAL A 104 -3.13 2.51 -2.21
N MET A 105 -3.70 1.49 -2.85
CA MET A 105 -4.95 0.88 -2.43
C MET A 105 -4.69 -0.53 -1.91
N VAL A 106 -5.33 -0.89 -0.81
CA VAL A 106 -5.32 -2.24 -0.25
C VAL A 106 -6.73 -2.78 -0.10
N ALA A 107 -6.92 -4.05 -0.47
CA ALA A 107 -8.15 -4.78 -0.20
C ALA A 107 -7.97 -5.55 1.10
N LEU A 108 -8.79 -5.22 2.10
CA LEU A 108 -8.79 -5.89 3.40
C LEU A 108 -10.15 -6.55 3.63
N GLU A 109 -10.12 -7.76 4.14
CA GLU A 109 -11.31 -8.51 4.54
C GLU A 109 -11.22 -8.89 6.02
N ASP A 110 -12.32 -8.73 6.77
CA ASP A 110 -12.38 -9.20 8.15
C ASP A 110 -12.56 -10.72 8.19
N VAL A 111 -11.87 -11.41 9.12
CA VAL A 111 -11.84 -12.89 9.22
C VAL A 111 -12.25 -13.36 10.61
#